data_AF-A0A317FCB5-F1
#
_entry.id   AF-A0A317FCB5-F1
#
_cell.length_a   1.000
_cell.length_b   1.000
_cell.length_c   1.000
_cell.angle_alpha   90.00
_cell.angle_beta   90.00
_cell.angle_gamma   90.00
#
_symmetry.space_group_name_H-M   'P 1'
#
loop_
_entity.id
_entity.type
_entity.pdbx_description
1 polymer ?
#
loop_
_entity_poly.entity_id
_entity_poly.type
_entity_poly.pdbx_seq_one_letter_code
_entity_poly.pdbx_strand_id
1 'polypeptide(L)'
;MCDACEDWDAREKREPGSHDVALRARAIERAMPGDAVPDAAWRIALGEATGAIAWADQLRIMTAMQAAARAPAPQPFGRRRRSASFACAAAV
;
A
#
# COMPACT_ATOMS: atom_id res chain seq x y z
N MET A 1 -39.46 -0.18 2.20
CA MET A 1 -38.00 -0.29 2.12
C MET A 1 -37.69 -1.38 1.12
N CYS A 2 -36.72 -1.18 0.25
CA CYS A 2 -36.31 -2.16 -0.76
C CYS A 2 -35.12 -2.95 -0.19
N ASP A 3 -35.14 -4.28 -0.29
CA ASP A 3 -34.05 -5.18 0.14
C ASP A 3 -32.70 -4.84 -0.48
N ALA A 4 -32.69 -4.11 -1.61
CA ALA A 4 -31.47 -3.60 -2.25
C ALA A 4 -30.76 -2.49 -1.44
N CYS A 5 -31.41 -1.92 -0.42
CA CYS A 5 -30.84 -0.88 0.43
C CYS A 5 -30.26 -1.41 1.76
N GLU A 6 -30.53 -2.67 2.13
CA GLU A 6 -30.11 -3.23 3.43
C GLU A 6 -28.73 -3.90 3.39
N ASP A 7 -28.18 -4.14 2.19
CA ASP A 7 -26.94 -4.92 2.02
C ASP A 7 -25.65 -4.08 1.95
N TRP A 8 -25.71 -2.78 2.29
CA TRP A 8 -24.52 -1.92 2.24
C TRP A 8 -23.56 -2.14 3.43
N ASP A 9 -24.05 -2.77 4.50
CA ASP A 9 -23.26 -3.12 5.69
C ASP A 9 -22.62 -4.50 5.61
N ALA A 10 -22.98 -5.34 4.64
CA ALA A 10 -22.30 -6.62 4.35
C ALA A 10 -20.96 -6.43 3.61
N ARG A 11 -20.37 -5.23 3.71
CA ARG A 11 -19.08 -4.89 3.12
C ARG A 11 -18.02 -5.87 3.56
N GLU A 12 -17.49 -6.59 2.58
CA GLU A 12 -16.30 -7.42 2.66
C GLU A 12 -15.30 -6.84 3.67
N LYS A 13 -14.87 -7.67 4.62
CA LYS A 13 -13.77 -7.32 5.53
C LYS A 13 -12.63 -6.76 4.69
N ARG A 14 -12.26 -5.48 4.89
CA ARG A 14 -11.08 -4.87 4.27
C ARG A 14 -9.91 -5.83 4.46
N GLU A 15 -9.42 -6.40 3.36
CA GLU A 15 -8.34 -7.37 3.44
C GLU A 15 -7.11 -6.73 4.11
N PRO A 16 -6.40 -7.48 4.97
CA PRO A 16 -5.17 -7.02 5.64
C PRO A 16 -4.05 -6.55 4.69
N GLY A 17 -4.18 -6.75 3.37
CA GLY A 17 -3.24 -6.25 2.36
C GLY A 17 -3.38 -4.77 1.99
N SER A 18 -4.41 -4.06 2.49
CA SER A 18 -4.70 -2.68 2.09
C SER A 18 -3.62 -1.66 2.49
N HIS A 19 -2.96 -1.83 3.63
CA HIS A 19 -1.91 -0.90 4.08
C HIS A 19 -0.63 -1.01 3.24
N ASP A 20 -0.19 -2.24 2.95
CA ASP A 20 0.97 -2.49 2.08
C ASP A 20 0.73 -2.02 0.65
N VAL A 21 -0.50 -2.13 0.15
CA VAL A 21 -0.88 -1.54 -1.14
C VAL A 21 -0.80 -0.02 -1.10
N ALA A 22 -1.30 0.63 -0.04
CA ALA A 22 -1.25 2.09 0.09
C ALA A 22 0.20 2.63 0.16
N LEU A 23 1.09 1.96 0.91
CA LEU A 23 2.51 2.32 0.99
C LEU A 23 3.20 2.19 -0.37
N ARG A 24 2.98 1.07 -1.07
CA ARG A 24 3.52 0.85 -2.42
C ARG A 24 2.96 1.87 -3.42
N ALA A 25 1.66 2.15 -3.35
CA ALA A 25 1.03 3.16 -4.20
C ALA A 25 1.66 4.54 -3.97
N ARG A 26 1.99 4.90 -2.73
CA ARG A 26 2.66 6.16 -2.46
C ARG A 26 4.08 6.22 -3.03
N ALA A 27 4.82 5.12 -2.99
CA ALA A 27 6.13 5.05 -3.63
C ALA A 27 6.01 5.19 -5.16
N ILE A 28 5.01 4.56 -5.78
CA ILE A 28 4.74 4.67 -7.22
C ILE A 28 4.36 6.12 -7.59
N GLU A 29 3.46 6.74 -6.82
CA GLU A 29 3.01 8.12 -7.05
C GLU A 29 4.17 9.12 -7.03
N ARG A 30 5.10 8.97 -6.08
CA ARG A 30 6.31 9.81 -6.01
C ARG A 30 7.26 9.63 -7.19
N ALA A 31 7.20 8.50 -7.88
CA ALA A 31 8.01 8.23 -9.06
C ALA A 31 7.34 8.68 -10.36
N MET A 32 6.05 9.04 -10.32
CA MET A 32 5.33 9.55 -11.49
C MET A 32 5.74 11.01 -11.76
N PRO A 33 5.86 11.43 -13.03
CA PRO A 33 6.19 12.82 -13.37
C PRO A 33 5.10 13.80 -12.91
N GLY A 34 5.49 15.04 -12.63
CA GLY A 34 4.60 16.12 -12.15
C GLY A 34 4.63 16.30 -10.64
N ASP A 35 3.76 17.18 -10.15
CA ASP A 35 3.70 17.51 -8.72
C ASP A 35 3.18 16.33 -7.90
N ALA A 36 3.77 16.17 -6.70
CA ALA A 36 3.34 15.17 -5.75
C ALA A 36 1.97 15.54 -5.17
N VAL A 37 1.10 14.54 -5.04
CA VAL A 37 -0.23 14.74 -4.45
C VAL A 37 -0.09 15.14 -2.98
N PRO A 38 -0.81 16.16 -2.47
CA PRO A 38 -0.76 16.53 -1.06
C PRO A 38 -1.13 15.39 -0.11
N ASP A 39 -0.49 15.33 1.05
CA ASP A 39 -0.76 14.27 2.03
C ASP A 39 -2.20 14.29 2.55
N ALA A 40 -2.83 15.47 2.62
CA ALA A 40 -4.24 15.60 2.98
C ALA A 40 -5.17 14.83 2.03
N ALA A 41 -4.91 14.90 0.71
CA ALA A 41 -5.69 14.18 -0.29
C ALA A 41 -5.56 12.66 -0.14
N TRP A 42 -4.35 12.18 0.19
CA TRP A 42 -4.13 10.76 0.50
C TRP A 42 -4.89 10.30 1.74
N ARG A 43 -4.86 11.08 2.82
CA ARG A 43 -5.60 10.76 4.04
C ARG A 43 -7.11 10.70 3.78
N ILE A 44 -7.64 11.60 2.96
CA ILE A 44 -9.05 11.56 2.55
C ILE A 44 -9.32 10.31 1.70
N ALA A 45 -8.48 10.00 0.71
CA ALA A 45 -8.66 8.84 -0.17
C ALA A 45 -8.62 7.50 0.59
N LEU A 46 -7.82 7.41 1.66
CA LEU A 46 -7.73 6.25 2.55
C LEU A 46 -8.84 6.20 3.61
N GLY A 47 -9.67 7.24 3.70
CA GLY A 47 -10.75 7.36 4.69
C GLY A 47 -10.26 7.70 6.10
N GLU A 48 -9.02 8.19 6.24
CA GLU A 48 -8.43 8.65 7.50
C GLU A 48 -8.78 10.11 7.84
N ALA A 49 -9.32 10.83 6.85
CA ALA A 49 -9.79 12.20 6.98
C ALA A 49 -11.04 12.40 6.11
N THR A 50 -11.77 13.48 6.36
CA THR A 50 -12.92 13.90 5.56
C THR A 50 -12.56 15.14 4.73
N GLY A 51 -13.20 15.30 3.57
CA GLY A 51 -13.00 16.47 2.72
C GLY A 51 -13.19 16.16 1.23
N ALA A 52 -12.92 17.16 0.40
CA ALA A 52 -12.91 17.03 -1.04
C ALA A 52 -11.47 16.81 -1.55
N ILE A 53 -11.34 16.02 -2.62
CA ILE A 53 -10.08 15.81 -3.33
C ILE A 53 -10.26 16.41 -4.72
N ALA A 54 -9.26 17.16 -5.21
CA ALA A 54 -9.28 17.62 -6.59
C ALA A 54 -9.32 16.41 -7.53
N TRP A 55 -10.12 16.46 -8.59
CA TRP A 55 -10.32 15.29 -9.46
C TRP A 55 -9.02 14.75 -10.06
N ALA A 56 -8.09 15.64 -10.42
CA ALA A 56 -6.77 15.26 -10.92
C ALA A 56 -5.97 14.43 -9.91
N ASP A 57 -5.98 14.83 -8.63
CA ASP A 57 -5.31 14.11 -7.55
C ASP A 57 -5.95 12.73 -7.33
N GLN A 58 -7.29 12.66 -7.37
CA GLN A 58 -8.03 11.40 -7.23
C GLN A 58 -7.65 10.41 -8.33
N LEU A 59 -7.57 10.85 -9.59
CA LEU A 59 -7.14 10.01 -10.71
C LEU A 59 -5.70 9.51 -10.55
N ARG A 60 -4.80 10.38 -10.08
CA ARG A 60 -3.40 10.01 -9.84
C ARG A 60 -3.27 8.98 -8.72
N ILE A 61 -3.97 9.17 -7.60
CA ILE A 61 -4.04 8.21 -6.49
C ILE A 61 -4.57 6.87 -6.98
N MET A 62 -5.70 6.86 -7.71
CA MET A 62 -6.30 5.63 -8.24
C MET A 62 -5.35 4.88 -9.18
N THR A 63 -4.64 5.61 -10.04
CA THR A 63 -3.65 5.03 -10.96
C THR A 63 -2.52 4.36 -10.18
N ALA A 64 -1.98 5.03 -9.15
CA ALA A 64 -0.93 4.49 -8.31
C ALA A 64 -1.38 3.26 -7.51
N MET A 65 -2.61 3.27 -6.98
CA MET A 65 -3.22 2.15 -6.24
C MET A 65 -3.42 0.93 -7.15
N GLN A 66 -3.92 1.13 -8.37
CA GLN A 66 -4.06 0.05 -9.36
C GLN A 66 -2.71 -0.55 -9.75
N ALA A 67 -1.68 0.29 -9.94
CA ALA A 67 -0.33 -0.18 -10.22
C ALA A 67 0.25 -0.99 -9.04
N ALA A 68 0.06 -0.51 -7.81
CA ALA A 68 0.51 -1.21 -6.60
C ALA A 68 -0.19 -2.56 -6.40
N ALA A 69 -1.49 -2.64 -6.70
CA ALA A 69 -2.27 -3.87 -6.59
C ALA A 69 -1.83 -4.94 -7.62
N ARG A 70 -1.41 -4.51 -8.82
CA ARG A 70 -0.91 -5.41 -9.88
C ARG A 70 0.55 -5.83 -9.66
N ALA A 71 1.33 -5.03 -8.94
CA ALA A 71 2.70 -5.38 -8.61
C ALA A 71 2.71 -6.57 -7.62
N PRO A 72 3.50 -7.63 -7.87
CA PRO A 72 3.65 -8.71 -6.92
C PRO A 72 4.12 -8.14 -5.57
N ALA A 73 3.57 -8.65 -4.47
CA ALA A 73 4.07 -8.28 -3.15
C ALA A 73 5.58 -8.54 -3.10
N PRO A 74 6.39 -7.61 -2.56
CA PRO A 74 7.81 -7.85 -2.42
C PRO A 74 7.98 -9.14 -1.62
N GLN A 75 8.55 -10.17 -2.24
CA GLN A 75 8.83 -11.40 -1.51
C GLN A 75 9.76 -11.01 -0.36
N PRO A 76 9.45 -11.38 0.89
CA PRO A 76 10.38 -11.17 1.98
C PRO A 76 11.61 -11.99 1.61
N PHE A 77 12.65 -11.29 1.15
CA PHE A 77 13.90 -11.89 0.70
C PHE A 77 14.30 -12.94 1.72
N GLY A 78 14.41 -14.19 1.24
CA GLY A 78 14.72 -15.32 2.08
C GLY A 78 15.84 -14.93 3.03
N ARG A 79 15.60 -15.13 4.34
CA ARG A 79 16.64 -15.10 5.36
C ARG A 79 17.79 -15.94 4.83
N ARG A 80 18.80 -15.32 4.20
CA ARG A 80 20.12 -15.92 4.06
C ARG A 80 20.57 -16.09 5.49
N ARG A 81 20.31 -17.25 6.08
CA ARG A 81 21.02 -17.73 7.27
C ARG A 81 22.49 -17.60 6.88
N ARG A 82 23.15 -16.53 7.33
CA ARG A 82 24.60 -16.54 7.44
C ARG A 82 24.88 -17.67 8.42
N SER A 83 25.16 -18.86 7.92
CA SER A 83 25.84 -19.90 8.68
C SER A 83 27.21 -19.31 9.02
N ALA A 84 27.29 -18.65 10.17
CA ALA A 84 28.56 -18.27 10.76
C ALA A 84 29.23 -19.57 11.20
N SER A 85 30.07 -20.12 10.32
CA SER A 85 31.01 -21.17 10.67
C SER A 85 32.06 -20.53 11.58
N PHE A 86 31.89 -20.66 12.90
CA PHE A 86 32.97 -20.37 13.83
C PHE A 86 33.98 -21.50 13.72
N ALA A 87 35.05 -21.29 12.94
CA ALA A 87 36.24 -22.13 13.00
C ALA A 87 37.05 -21.70 14.24
N CYS A 88 37.00 -22.52 15.28
CA CYS A 88 37.86 -22.36 16.45
C CYS A 88 39.29 -22.76 16.03
N ALA A 89 40.19 -21.80 15.85
CA ALA A 89 41.61 -22.08 15.70
C ALA A 89 42.20 -22.27 17.11
N ALA A 90 42.60 -23.49 17.43
CA ALA A 90 43.35 -23.78 18.65
C ALA A 90 44.71 -23.06 18.57
N ALA A 91 44.97 -22.18 19.54
CA ALA A 91 46.28 -21.59 19.74
C ALA A 91 47.17 -22.59 20.52
N VAL A 92 48.40 -22.74 20.04
CA VAL A 92 49.50 -23.55 20.57
C VAL A 92 49.95 -23.07 21.94
#